data_AF-A0A0R1LYV5-F1
#
_entry.id   AF-A0A0R1LYV5-F1
#
_cell.length_a   1.000
_cell.length_b   1.000
_cell.length_c   1.000
_cell.angle_alpha   90.00
_cell.angle_beta   90.00
_cell.angle_gamma   90.00
#
_symmetry.space_group_name_H-M   'P 1'
#
loop_
_entity.id
_entity.type
_entity.pdbx_description
1 polymer ?
#
loop_
_entity_poly.entity_id
_entity_poly.type
_entity_poly.pdbx_seq_one_letter_code
_entity_poly.pdbx_strand_id
1 'polypeptide(L)'
;MKSVAKTTLTAAIVIAAVTAFGTQAQAKSYAKVSKISSSLKVSANYVNFTGKNALYSKAGTLKGAKLVKSTHQLKTLAASTNSLDSFMVLRSATTNRHSMYLKVRSLDGKTTGWIYNGKTTQTQFGQIVYKDKAHTQPAGGVTAFETRTSSPLTAEEKASYYQLATPGSATDGTGLIYNAPVNTASPAWGTTVVEQPDKTTSQPYANDTFIATYAMTRTREGDRWLRVQDLNNAKVSGYIKASALTKLPSAKAKTGVTVNFVDYGTKQLVGTTIVPFGTGITQMNLLTTFNYQAIPAGTVSDYAKDADGSVPTNGFLDRTAASNATPGSTLIYQVGADSE
;
A
#
# COMPACT_ATOMS: atom_id res chain seq x y z
N MET A 1 18.14 -95.42 63.68
CA MET A 1 16.91 -94.75 64.15
C MET A 1 16.50 -93.72 63.11
N LYS A 2 15.23 -93.77 62.68
CA LYS A 2 14.60 -92.85 61.71
C LYS A 2 14.16 -91.56 62.42
N SER A 3 14.33 -90.40 61.79
CA SER A 3 13.27 -89.40 61.56
C SER A 3 13.80 -88.32 60.59
N VAL A 4 13.24 -88.25 59.38
CA VAL A 4 12.14 -87.38 58.90
C VAL A 4 12.59 -85.94 58.61
N ALA A 5 12.45 -85.59 57.33
CA ALA A 5 12.76 -84.34 56.68
C ALA A 5 11.90 -83.15 57.14
N LYS A 6 12.46 -81.94 56.99
CA LYS A 6 11.70 -80.70 56.74
C LYS A 6 12.54 -79.75 55.90
N THR A 7 12.18 -79.67 54.63
CA THR A 7 12.64 -78.69 53.64
C THR A 7 12.16 -77.30 54.04
N THR A 8 13.07 -76.33 54.16
CA THR A 8 12.72 -74.90 54.17
C THR A 8 13.61 -74.17 53.17
N LEU A 9 12.95 -73.53 52.22
CA LEU A 9 13.53 -72.76 51.12
C LEU A 9 13.94 -71.39 51.67
N THR A 10 15.22 -71.05 51.69
CA THR A 10 15.69 -69.71 52.07
C THR A 10 16.17 -68.98 50.83
N ALA A 11 15.41 -67.97 50.42
CA ALA A 11 15.75 -67.07 49.33
C ALA A 11 16.90 -66.13 49.78
N ALA A 12 18.04 -66.20 49.07
CA ALA A 12 19.15 -65.28 49.27
C ALA A 12 18.82 -63.92 48.63
N ILE A 13 18.73 -62.88 49.46
CA ILE A 13 18.60 -61.48 49.03
C ILE A 13 19.97 -61.01 48.54
N VAL A 14 20.09 -60.77 47.23
CA VAL A 14 21.22 -60.04 46.64
C VAL A 14 20.93 -58.55 46.76
N ILE A 15 21.77 -57.82 47.50
CA ILE A 15 21.76 -56.36 47.57
C ILE A 15 22.35 -55.82 46.26
N ALA A 16 21.50 -55.51 45.28
CA ALA A 16 21.89 -54.71 44.13
C ALA A 16 21.76 -53.23 44.51
N ALA A 17 22.89 -52.55 44.70
CA ALA A 17 22.93 -51.10 44.79
C ALA A 17 22.55 -50.50 43.42
N VAL A 18 21.28 -50.16 43.24
CA VAL A 18 20.83 -49.36 42.09
C VAL A 18 21.15 -47.91 42.41
N THR A 19 22.29 -47.42 41.91
CA THR A 19 22.52 -45.97 41.81
C THR A 19 21.56 -45.42 40.75
N ALA A 20 20.37 -45.02 41.20
CA ALA A 20 19.44 -44.27 40.37
C ALA A 20 20.05 -42.90 40.05
N PHE A 21 20.70 -42.78 38.88
CA PHE A 21 20.89 -41.47 38.26
C PHE A 21 19.52 -40.97 37.82
N GLY A 22 18.77 -40.40 38.77
CA GLY A 22 17.56 -39.67 38.47
C GLY A 22 17.93 -38.52 37.55
N THR A 23 17.49 -38.57 36.29
CA THR A 23 17.47 -37.40 35.43
C THR A 23 16.58 -36.37 36.12
N GLN A 24 17.16 -35.37 36.77
CA GLN A 24 16.39 -34.26 37.31
C GLN A 24 15.65 -33.61 36.14
N ALA A 25 14.32 -33.75 36.13
CA ALA A 25 13.48 -33.06 35.18
C ALA A 25 13.61 -31.56 35.42
N GLN A 26 14.48 -30.90 34.66
CA GLN A 26 14.66 -29.46 34.70
C GLN A 26 13.31 -28.80 34.39
N ALA A 27 12.74 -28.10 35.37
CA ALA A 27 11.48 -27.38 35.19
C ALA A 27 11.64 -26.37 34.04
N LYS A 28 10.75 -26.45 33.04
CA LYS A 28 10.80 -25.56 31.88
C LYS A 28 10.68 -24.10 32.34
N SER A 29 11.80 -23.39 32.32
CA SER A 29 11.82 -21.96 32.61
C SER A 29 11.22 -21.19 31.43
N TYR A 30 10.20 -20.37 31.72
CA TYR A 30 9.55 -19.51 30.73
C TYR A 30 10.13 -18.10 30.76
N ALA A 31 10.17 -17.45 29.60
CA ALA A 31 10.54 -16.04 29.53
C ALA A 31 9.44 -15.17 30.18
N LYS A 32 9.81 -13.96 30.57
CA LYS A 32 8.90 -12.89 31.03
C LYS A 32 9.01 -11.70 30.08
N VAL A 33 7.93 -10.95 29.89
CA VAL A 33 7.98 -9.68 29.15
C VAL A 33 8.76 -8.67 29.99
N SER A 34 9.74 -8.01 29.37
CA SER A 34 10.59 -7.00 30.01
C SER A 34 10.22 -5.58 29.59
N LYS A 35 9.99 -5.36 28.29
CA LYS A 35 9.47 -4.09 27.75
C LYS A 35 8.37 -4.39 26.75
N ILE A 36 7.41 -3.48 26.66
CA ILE A 36 6.29 -3.58 25.72
C ILE A 36 5.87 -2.17 25.28
N SER A 37 5.61 -1.99 23.98
CA SER A 37 5.17 -0.71 23.45
C SER A 37 3.70 -0.43 23.77
N SER A 38 3.23 0.78 23.48
CA SER A 38 1.80 1.09 23.37
C SER A 38 1.14 0.22 22.31
N SER A 39 -0.15 -0.07 22.49
CA SER A 39 -0.95 -0.82 21.54
C SER A 39 -1.62 0.13 20.56
N LEU A 40 -1.57 -0.18 19.27
CA LEU A 40 -2.33 0.52 18.25
C LEU A 40 -3.57 -0.27 17.83
N LYS A 41 -4.56 0.43 17.29
CA LYS A 41 -5.72 -0.16 16.59
C LYS A 41 -5.40 -0.39 15.11
N VAL A 42 -4.72 0.56 14.48
CA VAL A 42 -4.23 0.52 13.09
C VAL A 42 -2.79 1.02 13.02
N SER A 43 -2.04 0.61 12.00
CA SER A 43 -0.66 1.02 11.76
C SER A 43 -0.35 1.00 10.26
N ALA A 44 0.55 1.87 9.83
CA ALA A 44 1.11 1.86 8.47
C ALA A 44 2.40 1.01 8.35
N ASN A 45 2.84 0.36 9.45
CA ASN A 45 3.97 -0.57 9.41
C ASN A 45 3.45 -1.95 9.00
N TYR A 46 3.58 -2.28 7.71
CA TYR A 46 3.15 -3.58 7.19
C TYR A 46 4.31 -4.57 7.12
N VAL A 47 3.97 -5.85 7.25
CA VAL A 47 4.91 -6.95 7.26
C VAL A 47 4.41 -8.12 6.42
N ASN A 48 5.36 -8.87 5.87
CA ASN A 48 5.11 -10.19 5.29
C ASN A 48 5.79 -11.27 6.11
N PHE A 49 5.32 -12.51 6.02
CA PHE A 49 5.89 -13.61 6.78
C PHE A 49 7.05 -14.29 6.06
N THR A 50 8.09 -14.65 6.80
CA THR A 50 9.21 -15.45 6.28
C THR A 50 8.92 -16.95 6.28
N GLY A 51 7.88 -17.38 7.01
CA GLY A 51 7.58 -18.80 7.23
C GLY A 51 8.57 -19.53 8.14
N LYS A 52 9.50 -18.83 8.81
CA LYS A 52 10.51 -19.43 9.71
C LYS A 52 10.00 -19.62 11.14
N ASN A 53 8.99 -18.85 11.55
CA ASN A 53 8.45 -18.86 12.91
C ASN A 53 6.92 -18.88 12.85
N ALA A 54 6.29 -19.56 13.79
CA ALA A 54 4.84 -19.61 13.89
C ALA A 54 4.25 -18.36 14.58
N LEU A 55 2.95 -18.16 14.41
CA LEU A 55 2.17 -17.11 15.06
C LEU A 55 1.52 -17.66 16.32
N TYR A 56 1.60 -16.93 17.44
CA TYR A 56 1.10 -17.37 18.74
C TYR A 56 0.14 -16.37 19.39
N SER A 57 -0.64 -16.80 20.38
CA SER A 57 -1.59 -15.94 21.11
C SER A 57 -0.93 -14.86 21.98
N LYS A 58 0.32 -15.12 22.40
CA LYS A 58 1.25 -14.24 23.11
C LYS A 58 2.67 -14.59 22.66
N ALA A 59 3.69 -13.84 23.07
CA ALA A 59 5.08 -14.17 22.74
C ALA A 59 5.38 -15.66 23.03
N GLY A 60 5.89 -16.37 22.02
CA GLY A 60 5.90 -17.85 21.98
C GLY A 60 6.68 -18.53 23.11
N THR A 61 7.61 -17.82 23.76
CA THR A 61 8.40 -18.32 24.90
C THR A 61 7.74 -18.09 26.27
N LEU A 62 6.58 -17.44 26.32
CA LEU A 62 5.84 -17.20 27.56
C LEU A 62 4.99 -18.42 27.95
N LYS A 63 4.72 -18.57 29.25
CA LYS A 63 3.85 -19.64 29.75
C LYS A 63 2.44 -19.51 29.14
N GLY A 64 1.92 -20.63 28.63
CA GLY A 64 0.59 -20.72 28.02
C GLY A 64 0.44 -20.01 26.68
N ALA A 65 1.53 -19.78 25.94
CA ALA A 65 1.43 -19.40 24.53
C ALA A 65 0.80 -20.54 23.71
N LYS A 66 -0.23 -20.22 22.93
CA LYS A 66 -0.95 -21.17 22.08
C LYS A 66 -0.66 -20.86 20.61
N LEU A 67 -0.54 -21.88 19.78
CA LEU A 67 -0.38 -21.74 18.33
C LEU A 67 -1.64 -21.08 17.74
N VAL A 68 -1.46 -20.06 16.91
CA VAL A 68 -2.53 -19.39 16.14
C VAL A 68 -2.43 -19.78 14.67
N LYS A 69 -1.22 -19.72 14.08
CA LYS A 69 -0.93 -20.21 12.73
C LYS A 69 0.43 -20.90 12.71
N SER A 70 0.50 -22.06 12.06
CA SER A 70 1.76 -22.79 11.84
C SER A 70 2.66 -22.06 10.84
N THR A 71 3.95 -22.42 10.81
CA THR A 71 4.90 -21.91 9.81
C THR A 71 4.43 -22.15 8.38
N HIS A 72 3.84 -23.33 8.11
CA HIS A 72 3.28 -23.66 6.80
C HIS A 72 2.13 -22.73 6.41
N GLN A 73 1.16 -22.53 7.31
CA GLN A 73 0.04 -21.60 7.05
C GLN A 73 0.52 -20.16 6.82
N LEU A 74 1.57 -19.73 7.53
CA LEU A 74 2.15 -18.41 7.31
C LEU A 74 2.89 -18.29 5.97
N LYS A 75 3.48 -19.38 5.45
CA LYS A 75 4.03 -19.38 4.08
C LYS A 75 2.92 -19.22 3.04
N THR A 76 1.78 -19.89 3.23
CA THR A 76 0.61 -19.71 2.36
C THR A 76 0.11 -18.26 2.38
N LEU A 77 -0.03 -17.65 3.56
CA LEU A 77 -0.40 -16.24 3.67
C LEU A 77 0.66 -15.31 3.05
N ALA A 78 1.93 -15.64 3.19
CA ALA A 78 3.01 -14.85 2.61
C ALA A 78 2.96 -14.80 1.08
N ALA A 79 2.46 -15.86 0.45
CA ALA A 79 2.29 -15.99 -1.00
C ALA A 79 0.89 -15.61 -1.50
N SER A 80 -0.03 -15.20 -0.62
CA SER A 80 -1.40 -14.85 -1.01
C SER A 80 -1.42 -13.63 -1.93
N THR A 81 -2.28 -13.70 -2.96
CA THR A 81 -2.57 -12.60 -3.88
C THR A 81 -3.72 -11.70 -3.40
N ASN A 82 -4.30 -11.96 -2.23
CA ASN A 82 -5.35 -11.12 -1.66
C ASN A 82 -4.75 -10.07 -0.72
N SER A 83 -4.94 -8.77 -1.01
CA SER A 83 -4.48 -7.67 -0.15
C SER A 83 -4.89 -7.80 1.32
N LEU A 84 -6.05 -8.38 1.61
CA LEU A 84 -6.55 -8.56 2.97
C LEU A 84 -5.71 -9.55 3.82
N ASP A 85 -4.90 -10.39 3.18
CA ASP A 85 -3.90 -11.25 3.83
C ASP A 85 -2.57 -10.52 4.10
N SER A 86 -2.52 -9.21 3.92
CA SER A 86 -1.43 -8.36 4.42
C SER A 86 -1.56 -8.14 5.91
N PHE A 87 -0.43 -7.95 6.60
CA PHE A 87 -0.40 -7.80 8.06
C PHE A 87 0.21 -6.48 8.46
N MET A 88 -0.36 -5.84 9.48
CA MET A 88 0.18 -4.65 10.12
C MET A 88 0.71 -4.95 11.51
N VAL A 89 1.74 -4.24 11.94
CA VAL A 89 2.29 -4.31 13.30
C VAL A 89 1.49 -3.38 14.21
N LEU A 90 0.95 -3.94 15.31
CA LEU A 90 0.15 -3.22 16.30
C LEU A 90 0.86 -3.01 17.64
N ARG A 91 1.93 -3.77 17.90
CA ARG A 91 2.68 -3.71 19.15
C ARG A 91 4.04 -4.40 19.03
N SER A 92 5.02 -3.98 19.83
CA SER A 92 6.29 -4.67 20.03
C SER A 92 6.47 -5.07 21.50
N ALA A 93 7.13 -6.20 21.75
CA ALA A 93 7.52 -6.62 23.09
C ALA A 93 8.91 -7.27 23.07
N THR A 94 9.69 -7.06 24.12
CA THR A 94 10.96 -7.78 24.35
C THR A 94 10.89 -8.58 25.64
N THR A 95 11.46 -9.77 25.65
CA THR A 95 11.51 -10.62 26.84
C THR A 95 12.80 -10.38 27.65
N ASN A 96 12.82 -10.88 28.88
CA ASN A 96 14.03 -10.94 29.71
C ASN A 96 15.17 -11.80 29.12
N ARG A 97 14.94 -12.44 27.96
CA ARG A 97 15.95 -13.17 27.18
C ARG A 97 16.34 -12.43 25.89
N HIS A 98 16.02 -11.14 25.82
CA HIS A 98 16.25 -10.25 24.68
C HIS A 98 15.56 -10.68 23.39
N SER A 99 14.54 -11.55 23.45
CA SER A 99 13.75 -11.94 22.29
C SER A 99 12.70 -10.88 22.02
N MET A 100 12.67 -10.33 20.81
CA MET A 100 11.66 -9.38 20.35
C MET A 100 10.52 -10.12 19.66
N TYR A 101 9.31 -9.65 19.90
CA TYR A 101 8.09 -10.12 19.27
C TYR A 101 7.27 -8.94 18.76
N LEU A 102 6.63 -9.13 17.61
CA LEU A 102 5.67 -8.19 17.06
C LEU A 102 4.27 -8.77 17.18
N LYS A 103 3.32 -7.97 17.68
CA LYS A 103 1.90 -8.27 17.56
C LYS A 103 1.45 -7.80 16.19
N VAL A 104 0.97 -8.72 15.37
CA VAL A 104 0.52 -8.47 14.00
C VAL A 104 -0.95 -8.81 13.84
N ARG A 105 -1.61 -8.15 12.90
CA ARG A 105 -3.02 -8.41 12.54
C ARG A 105 -3.22 -8.28 11.03
N SER A 106 -4.01 -9.17 10.43
CA SER A 106 -4.40 -9.10 9.01
C SER A 106 -5.28 -7.89 8.74
N LEU A 107 -5.28 -7.36 7.51
CA LEU A 107 -6.10 -6.18 7.18
C LEU A 107 -7.61 -6.44 7.28
N ASP A 108 -8.06 -7.68 7.08
CA ASP A 108 -9.45 -8.07 7.38
C ASP A 108 -9.77 -8.25 8.88
N GLY A 109 -8.76 -8.14 9.74
CA GLY A 109 -8.87 -8.27 11.19
C GLY A 109 -9.02 -9.70 11.72
N LYS A 110 -9.17 -10.72 10.86
CA LYS A 110 -9.50 -12.10 11.28
C LYS A 110 -8.35 -12.83 11.96
N THR A 111 -7.11 -12.55 11.56
CA THR A 111 -5.93 -13.18 12.13
C THR A 111 -5.16 -12.16 12.97
N THR A 112 -4.93 -12.46 14.24
CA THR A 112 -4.09 -11.65 15.13
C THR A 112 -3.21 -12.56 15.97
N GLY A 113 -1.94 -12.18 16.17
CA GLY A 113 -1.07 -12.91 17.07
C GLY A 113 0.28 -12.24 17.24
N TRP A 114 1.18 -12.94 17.93
CA TRP A 114 2.55 -12.53 18.20
C TRP A 114 3.53 -13.44 17.46
N ILE A 115 4.47 -12.83 16.77
CA ILE A 115 5.51 -13.54 16.01
C ILE A 115 6.89 -13.10 16.48
N TYR A 116 7.81 -14.06 16.58
CA TYR A 116 9.20 -13.78 16.93
C TYR A 116 9.85 -12.95 15.83
N ASN A 117 10.58 -11.90 16.21
CA ASN A 117 11.18 -10.92 15.31
C ASN A 117 12.71 -10.85 15.40
N GLY A 118 13.35 -11.73 16.17
CA GLY A 118 14.80 -11.70 16.38
C GLY A 118 15.18 -11.35 17.82
N LYS A 119 16.49 -11.23 18.09
CA LYS A 119 17.02 -10.77 19.38
C LYS A 119 17.47 -9.32 19.29
N THR A 120 17.15 -8.53 20.29
CA THR A 120 17.63 -7.14 20.42
C THR A 120 17.57 -6.70 21.89
N THR A 121 18.51 -5.85 22.28
CA THR A 121 18.51 -5.14 23.57
C THR A 121 17.72 -3.83 23.51
N GLN A 122 17.45 -3.33 22.31
CA GLN A 122 16.64 -2.14 22.04
C GLN A 122 15.19 -2.55 21.77
N THR A 123 14.22 -1.77 22.23
CA THR A 123 12.79 -2.02 21.95
C THR A 123 12.23 -0.82 21.22
N GLN A 124 11.89 -1.00 19.94
CA GLN A 124 11.25 0.02 19.12
C GLN A 124 9.98 -0.54 18.49
N PHE A 125 8.96 0.30 18.39
CA PHE A 125 7.73 -0.05 17.71
C PHE A 125 8.00 -0.29 16.22
N GLY A 126 7.42 -1.35 15.64
CA GLY A 126 7.50 -1.62 14.19
C GLY A 126 8.87 -2.08 13.68
N GLN A 127 9.95 -1.95 14.47
CA GLN A 127 11.29 -2.36 14.06
C GLN A 127 11.34 -3.85 13.71
N ILE A 128 11.89 -4.17 12.54
CA ILE A 128 12.17 -5.52 12.08
C ILE A 128 13.66 -5.78 12.27
N VAL A 129 14.03 -6.91 12.88
CA VAL A 129 15.45 -7.23 13.12
C VAL A 129 16.00 -8.05 11.95
N TYR A 130 17.12 -7.57 11.41
CA TYR A 130 17.87 -8.23 10.36
C TYR A 130 19.22 -8.72 10.90
N LYS A 131 19.76 -9.78 10.29
CA LYS A 131 21.10 -10.32 10.62
C LYS A 131 22.21 -9.54 9.94
N ASP A 132 21.88 -8.84 8.85
CA ASP A 132 22.77 -8.10 7.99
C ASP A 132 22.34 -6.63 7.91
N LYS A 133 23.30 -5.73 7.65
CA LYS A 133 23.04 -4.30 7.49
C LYS A 133 22.24 -3.96 6.23
N ALA A 134 22.26 -4.83 5.22
CA ALA A 134 21.56 -4.64 3.95
C ALA A 134 20.05 -4.99 4.03
N HIS A 135 19.56 -5.43 5.19
CA HIS A 135 18.17 -5.80 5.42
C HIS A 135 17.65 -6.91 4.48
N THR A 136 18.52 -7.85 4.11
CA THR A 136 18.17 -8.97 3.22
C THR A 136 17.90 -10.27 3.97
N GLN A 137 18.42 -10.42 5.20
CA GLN A 137 18.32 -11.62 6.01
C GLN A 137 17.53 -11.36 7.29
N PRO A 138 16.20 -11.54 7.30
CA PRO A 138 15.40 -11.35 8.50
C PRO A 138 15.84 -12.32 9.61
N ALA A 139 16.04 -11.78 10.81
CA ALA A 139 16.43 -12.54 12.00
C ALA A 139 15.25 -13.30 12.63
N GLY A 140 14.01 -12.92 12.27
CA GLY A 140 12.77 -13.48 12.79
C GLY A 140 11.79 -13.98 11.73
N GLY A 141 10.51 -13.93 12.09
CA GLY A 141 9.38 -14.45 11.33
C GLY A 141 8.79 -13.50 10.30
N VAL A 142 9.29 -12.27 10.19
CA VAL A 142 8.75 -11.24 9.29
C VAL A 142 9.81 -10.46 8.53
N THR A 143 9.38 -9.83 7.43
CA THR A 143 10.09 -8.79 6.67
C THR A 143 9.19 -7.58 6.49
N ALA A 144 9.77 -6.42 6.19
CA ALA A 144 9.01 -5.25 5.77
C ALA A 144 8.19 -5.60 4.53
N PHE A 145 7.03 -4.97 4.39
CA PHE A 145 6.14 -5.18 3.26
C PHE A 145 5.50 -3.86 2.89
N GLU A 146 5.46 -3.58 1.59
CA GLU A 146 4.67 -2.49 1.05
C GLU A 146 3.41 -3.08 0.46
N THR A 147 2.24 -2.59 0.86
CA THR A 147 0.95 -3.07 0.34
C THR A 147 0.66 -2.56 -1.07
N ARG A 148 1.43 -1.57 -1.52
CA ARG A 148 1.39 -0.95 -2.84
C ARG A 148 2.76 -0.40 -3.20
N THR A 149 3.03 -0.30 -4.49
CA THR A 149 4.22 0.37 -5.02
C THR A 149 3.80 1.56 -5.88
N SER A 150 4.52 2.66 -5.76
CA SER A 150 4.37 3.77 -6.70
C SER A 150 4.95 3.35 -8.05
N SER A 151 4.30 3.78 -9.13
CA SER A 151 4.80 3.60 -10.48
C SER A 151 4.57 4.90 -11.26
N PRO A 152 5.48 5.27 -12.18
CA PRO A 152 5.20 6.40 -13.06
C PRO A 152 3.96 6.11 -13.90
N LEU A 153 3.24 7.17 -14.29
CA LEU A 153 2.26 7.09 -15.37
C LEU A 153 2.98 6.69 -16.66
N THR A 154 2.35 5.86 -17.48
CA THR A 154 2.85 5.57 -18.83
C THR A 154 2.71 6.81 -19.73
N ALA A 155 3.44 6.86 -20.83
CA ALA A 155 3.31 7.95 -21.80
C ALA A 155 1.87 8.08 -22.33
N GLU A 156 1.18 6.95 -22.53
CA GLU A 156 -0.22 6.93 -22.92
C GLU A 156 -1.13 7.49 -21.83
N GLU A 157 -0.94 7.09 -20.56
CA GLU A 157 -1.75 7.58 -19.45
C GLU A 157 -1.61 9.08 -19.23
N LYS A 158 -0.41 9.64 -19.49
CA LYS A 158 -0.11 11.08 -19.44
C LYS A 158 -0.70 11.89 -20.60
N ALA A 159 -1.18 11.24 -21.64
CA ALA A 159 -1.71 11.88 -22.85
C ALA A 159 -3.20 11.59 -23.08
N SER A 160 -3.80 10.77 -22.23
CA SER A 160 -5.16 10.26 -22.40
C SER A 160 -6.15 10.98 -21.49
N TYR A 161 -7.37 11.07 -21.99
CA TYR A 161 -8.54 11.46 -21.22
C TYR A 161 -9.42 10.24 -21.01
N TYR A 162 -10.10 10.20 -19.87
CA TYR A 162 -10.85 9.03 -19.44
C TYR A 162 -12.28 9.38 -19.05
N GLN A 163 -13.16 8.40 -19.18
CA GLN A 163 -14.46 8.33 -18.51
C GLN A 163 -14.50 7.09 -17.62
N LEU A 164 -15.44 7.08 -16.65
CA LEU A 164 -15.70 5.88 -15.86
C LEU A 164 -16.33 4.81 -16.77
N ALA A 165 -15.75 3.60 -16.79
CA ALA A 165 -16.27 2.48 -17.57
C ALA A 165 -17.55 1.90 -16.93
N THR A 166 -17.59 1.88 -15.59
CA THR A 166 -18.68 1.29 -14.80
C THR A 166 -19.07 2.20 -13.64
N PRO A 167 -19.62 3.40 -13.91
CA PRO A 167 -20.12 4.26 -12.85
C PRO A 167 -21.23 3.56 -12.05
N GLY A 168 -21.29 3.86 -10.75
CA GLY A 168 -22.25 3.22 -9.83
C GLY A 168 -21.69 3.07 -8.42
N SER A 169 -22.15 2.04 -7.71
CA SER A 169 -21.89 1.84 -6.26
C SER A 169 -20.94 0.68 -5.95
N ALA A 170 -20.27 0.10 -6.95
CA ALA A 170 -19.36 -1.02 -6.73
C ALA A 170 -18.16 -0.61 -5.86
N THR A 171 -17.93 -1.36 -4.78
CA THR A 171 -16.92 -1.02 -3.75
C THR A 171 -15.56 -1.71 -3.95
N ASP A 172 -15.36 -2.36 -5.08
CA ASP A 172 -14.18 -3.18 -5.41
C ASP A 172 -13.11 -2.41 -6.20
N GLY A 173 -13.23 -1.09 -6.29
CA GLY A 173 -12.36 -0.23 -7.10
C GLY A 173 -12.81 0.01 -8.53
N THR A 174 -13.98 -0.49 -8.94
CA THR A 174 -14.51 -0.29 -10.30
C THR A 174 -15.62 0.75 -10.39
N GLY A 175 -16.34 0.99 -9.29
CA GLY A 175 -17.49 1.93 -9.27
C GLY A 175 -17.22 3.24 -8.58
N LEU A 176 -16.31 3.31 -7.60
CA LEU A 176 -16.11 4.48 -6.75
C LEU A 176 -14.64 4.95 -6.78
N ILE A 177 -14.42 6.21 -6.42
CA ILE A 177 -13.10 6.85 -6.37
C ILE A 177 -12.65 7.03 -4.91
N TYR A 178 -11.42 6.61 -4.59
CA TYR A 178 -10.94 6.46 -3.20
C TYR A 178 -9.71 7.30 -2.85
N ASN A 179 -9.46 7.58 -1.57
CA ASN A 179 -8.23 8.23 -1.13
C ASN A 179 -6.95 7.40 -1.35
N ALA A 180 -7.10 6.08 -1.47
CA ALA A 180 -6.03 5.13 -1.73
C ALA A 180 -6.62 3.87 -2.39
N PRO A 181 -5.81 3.06 -3.10
CA PRO A 181 -6.28 1.80 -3.65
C PRO A 181 -6.91 0.90 -2.57
N VAL A 182 -8.02 0.26 -2.91
CA VAL A 182 -8.79 -0.57 -1.96
C VAL A 182 -7.94 -1.69 -1.38
N ASN A 183 -8.10 -1.93 -0.07
CA ASN A 183 -7.40 -2.94 0.73
C ASN A 183 -5.87 -2.76 0.85
N THR A 184 -5.30 -1.61 0.46
CA THR A 184 -3.87 -1.32 0.73
C THR A 184 -3.60 -0.83 2.14
N ALA A 185 -4.64 -0.48 2.87
CA ALA A 185 -4.64 -0.26 4.30
C ALA A 185 -5.86 -0.97 4.89
N SER A 186 -6.03 -0.92 6.21
CA SER A 186 -7.16 -1.64 6.80
C SER A 186 -8.49 -0.96 6.47
N PRO A 187 -9.42 -1.63 5.78
CA PRO A 187 -10.76 -1.07 5.55
C PRO A 187 -11.53 -0.93 6.87
N ALA A 188 -11.35 -1.88 7.80
CA ALA A 188 -11.77 -1.68 9.17
C ALA A 188 -11.00 -0.47 9.74
N TRP A 189 -11.67 0.46 10.41
CA TRP A 189 -11.10 1.71 10.93
C TRP A 189 -10.99 2.88 9.93
N GLY A 190 -11.56 2.77 8.73
CA GLY A 190 -11.82 3.92 7.86
C GLY A 190 -10.56 4.56 7.25
N THR A 191 -9.48 3.80 7.05
CA THR A 191 -8.27 4.34 6.41
C THR A 191 -8.42 4.48 4.90
N THR A 192 -9.25 3.62 4.30
CA THR A 192 -9.66 3.73 2.90
C THR A 192 -11.08 4.27 2.86
N VAL A 193 -11.27 5.42 2.22
CA VAL A 193 -12.56 6.11 2.11
C VAL A 193 -12.81 6.54 0.67
N VAL A 194 -14.09 6.68 0.33
CA VAL A 194 -14.53 7.28 -0.94
C VAL A 194 -14.29 8.79 -0.86
N GLU A 195 -13.58 9.35 -1.85
CA GLU A 195 -13.19 10.77 -1.89
C GLU A 195 -14.07 11.64 -2.78
N GLN A 196 -14.81 11.05 -3.72
CA GLN A 196 -15.76 11.82 -4.52
C GLN A 196 -16.91 12.37 -3.64
N PRO A 197 -17.59 13.46 -4.04
CA PRO A 197 -18.58 14.14 -3.21
C PRO A 197 -19.78 13.25 -2.81
N ASP A 198 -20.36 12.52 -3.78
CA ASP A 198 -21.30 11.45 -3.47
C ASP A 198 -20.54 10.17 -3.09
N LYS A 199 -20.52 9.89 -1.79
CA LYS A 199 -19.77 8.75 -1.22
C LYS A 199 -20.38 7.38 -1.51
N THR A 200 -21.57 7.34 -2.10
CA THR A 200 -22.35 6.11 -2.29
C THR A 200 -22.44 5.66 -3.75
N THR A 201 -22.28 6.59 -4.69
CA THR A 201 -22.32 6.30 -6.11
C THR A 201 -21.51 7.30 -6.92
N SER A 202 -20.91 6.85 -8.03
CA SER A 202 -20.28 7.74 -9.03
C SER A 202 -21.20 8.06 -10.21
N GLN A 203 -22.47 7.63 -10.18
CA GLN A 203 -23.43 7.88 -11.26
C GLN A 203 -23.54 9.35 -11.68
N PRO A 204 -23.52 10.35 -10.76
CA PRO A 204 -23.55 11.76 -11.15
C PRO A 204 -22.35 12.20 -12.01
N TYR A 205 -21.26 11.45 -11.95
CA TYR A 205 -19.99 11.73 -12.62
C TYR A 205 -19.73 10.80 -13.82
N ALA A 206 -20.74 10.04 -14.25
CA ALA A 206 -20.61 9.02 -15.29
C ALA A 206 -20.06 9.56 -16.61
N ASN A 207 -20.41 10.81 -16.94
CA ASN A 207 -20.01 11.46 -18.20
C ASN A 207 -18.85 12.44 -18.02
N ASP A 208 -18.30 12.55 -16.80
CA ASP A 208 -17.22 13.48 -16.51
C ASP A 208 -15.93 13.02 -17.18
N THR A 209 -15.09 13.99 -17.54
CA THR A 209 -13.81 13.69 -18.16
C THR A 209 -12.69 13.79 -17.15
N PHE A 210 -11.89 12.73 -17.07
CA PHE A 210 -10.83 12.56 -16.09
C PHE A 210 -9.46 12.57 -16.75
N ILE A 211 -8.48 13.04 -16.00
CA ILE A 211 -7.05 12.88 -16.28
C ILE A 211 -6.41 12.00 -15.21
N ALA A 212 -5.35 11.28 -15.58
CA ALA A 212 -4.54 10.52 -14.62
C ALA A 212 -3.38 11.38 -14.10
N THR A 213 -3.20 11.43 -12.78
CA THR A 213 -2.17 12.25 -12.12
C THR A 213 -1.08 11.42 -11.45
N TYR A 214 -1.41 10.21 -11.00
CA TYR A 214 -0.47 9.27 -10.39
C TYR A 214 -0.87 7.84 -10.70
N ALA A 215 0.09 6.92 -10.63
CA ALA A 215 -0.18 5.49 -10.71
C ALA A 215 0.45 4.71 -9.57
N MET A 216 -0.22 3.63 -9.19
CA MET A 216 0.26 2.67 -8.20
C MET A 216 -0.13 1.25 -8.61
N THR A 217 0.60 0.27 -8.09
CA THR A 217 0.28 -1.14 -8.24
C THR A 217 0.11 -1.75 -6.85
N ARG A 218 -0.99 -2.48 -6.60
CA ARG A 218 -1.14 -3.21 -5.34
C ARG A 218 -0.22 -4.42 -5.34
N THR A 219 0.51 -4.63 -4.26
CA THR A 219 1.61 -5.61 -4.24
C THR A 219 1.13 -7.06 -4.33
N ARG A 220 -0.04 -7.37 -3.75
CA ARG A 220 -0.57 -8.76 -3.73
C ARG A 220 -1.34 -9.11 -5.00
N GLU A 221 -2.21 -8.21 -5.46
CA GLU A 221 -3.02 -8.44 -6.65
C GLU A 221 -2.26 -8.17 -7.95
N GLY A 222 -1.26 -7.28 -7.92
CA GLY A 222 -0.55 -6.83 -9.11
C GLY A 222 -1.38 -5.91 -10.03
N ASP A 223 -2.55 -5.47 -9.59
CA ASP A 223 -3.43 -4.61 -10.39
C ASP A 223 -3.02 -3.14 -10.32
N ARG A 224 -3.21 -2.45 -11.44
CA ARG A 224 -2.85 -1.04 -11.63
C ARG A 224 -4.00 -0.12 -11.23
N TRP A 225 -3.68 0.91 -10.47
CA TRP A 225 -4.60 1.94 -10.00
C TRP A 225 -4.10 3.31 -10.43
N LEU A 226 -5.00 4.13 -10.94
CA LEU A 226 -4.71 5.51 -11.33
C LEU A 226 -5.39 6.46 -10.35
N ARG A 227 -4.66 7.49 -9.91
CA ARG A 227 -5.27 8.66 -9.27
C ARG A 227 -5.81 9.55 -10.37
N VAL A 228 -7.13 9.62 -10.48
CA VAL A 228 -7.83 10.46 -11.43
C VAL A 228 -8.27 11.77 -10.81
N GLN A 229 -8.39 12.79 -11.65
CA GLN A 229 -8.99 14.07 -11.31
C GLN A 229 -9.93 14.46 -12.44
N ASP A 230 -11.14 14.85 -12.09
CA ASP A 230 -12.11 15.42 -13.01
C ASP A 230 -11.63 16.81 -13.50
N LEU A 231 -11.71 17.01 -14.81
CA LEU A 231 -11.29 18.24 -15.52
C LEU A 231 -12.15 19.47 -15.24
N ASN A 232 -13.34 19.35 -14.67
CA ASN A 232 -14.24 20.47 -14.38
C ASN A 232 -14.68 20.51 -12.92
N ASN A 233 -14.39 19.45 -12.15
CA ASN A 233 -14.72 19.37 -10.74
C ASN A 233 -13.62 18.68 -9.92
N ALA A 234 -12.60 19.44 -9.51
CA ALA A 234 -11.47 18.90 -8.74
C ALA A 234 -11.85 18.16 -7.43
N LYS A 235 -13.08 18.36 -6.91
CA LYS A 235 -13.60 17.61 -5.76
C LYS A 235 -13.88 16.13 -6.10
N VAL A 236 -14.02 15.78 -7.38
CA VAL A 236 -14.11 14.41 -7.88
C VAL A 236 -12.69 13.99 -8.27
N SER A 237 -11.94 13.51 -7.28
CA SER A 237 -10.58 13.02 -7.49
C SER A 237 -10.24 11.90 -6.50
N GLY A 238 -9.24 11.09 -6.86
CA GLY A 238 -8.77 9.96 -6.06
C GLY A 238 -8.41 8.76 -6.92
N TYR A 239 -8.15 7.62 -6.29
CA TYR A 239 -7.73 6.37 -6.91
C TYR A 239 -8.92 5.52 -7.37
N ILE A 240 -8.80 4.98 -8.57
CA ILE A 240 -9.68 3.96 -9.16
C ILE A 240 -8.83 2.94 -9.93
N LYS A 241 -9.32 1.70 -10.13
CA LYS A 241 -8.62 0.72 -10.98
C LYS A 241 -8.47 1.26 -12.40
N ALA A 242 -7.30 1.06 -13.01
CA ALA A 242 -7.08 1.46 -14.41
C ALA A 242 -8.08 0.78 -15.36
N SER A 243 -8.46 -0.48 -15.08
CA SER A 243 -9.47 -1.23 -15.85
C SER A 243 -10.89 -0.70 -15.74
N ALA A 244 -11.16 0.23 -14.82
CA ALA A 244 -12.46 0.86 -14.63
C ALA A 244 -12.57 2.21 -15.35
N LEU A 245 -11.60 2.51 -16.20
CA LEU A 245 -11.55 3.72 -17.00
C LEU A 245 -11.64 3.34 -18.48
N THR A 246 -12.49 4.03 -19.20
CA THR A 246 -12.55 3.99 -20.67
C THR A 246 -11.77 5.17 -21.20
N LYS A 247 -10.74 4.91 -22.01
CA LYS A 247 -10.03 5.95 -22.74
C LYS A 247 -10.97 6.60 -23.74
N LEU A 248 -11.04 7.92 -23.71
CA LEU A 248 -11.80 8.71 -24.67
C LEU A 248 -11.08 8.76 -26.03
N PRO A 249 -11.81 8.77 -27.15
CA PRO A 249 -11.23 9.10 -28.44
C PRO A 249 -10.65 10.52 -28.41
N SER A 250 -9.66 10.77 -29.26
CA SER A 250 -9.09 12.11 -29.40
C SER A 250 -10.19 13.12 -29.74
N ALA A 251 -10.24 14.19 -28.95
CA ALA A 251 -11.17 15.29 -29.20
C ALA A 251 -10.85 15.98 -30.53
N LYS A 252 -11.89 16.47 -31.21
CA LYS A 252 -11.74 17.30 -32.41
C LYS A 252 -11.63 18.76 -31.99
N ALA A 253 -10.86 19.56 -32.73
CA ALA A 253 -10.65 20.99 -32.42
C ALA A 253 -11.99 21.75 -32.26
N LYS A 254 -13.00 21.45 -33.09
CA LYS A 254 -14.34 22.07 -33.02
C LYS A 254 -15.08 21.79 -31.71
N THR A 255 -14.82 20.67 -31.05
CA THR A 255 -15.54 20.20 -29.86
C THR A 255 -14.69 20.21 -28.59
N GLY A 256 -13.42 20.64 -28.69
CA GLY A 256 -12.47 20.70 -27.59
C GLY A 256 -11.76 22.06 -27.55
N VAL A 257 -10.76 22.18 -26.68
CA VAL A 257 -9.83 23.32 -26.67
C VAL A 257 -8.51 22.87 -27.26
N THR A 258 -8.07 23.51 -28.34
CA THR A 258 -6.74 23.29 -28.89
C THR A 258 -5.72 24.04 -28.03
N VAL A 259 -4.76 23.33 -27.47
CA VAL A 259 -3.64 23.92 -26.72
C VAL A 259 -2.35 23.67 -27.50
N ASN A 260 -1.76 24.75 -27.97
CA ASN A 260 -0.49 24.76 -28.68
C ASN A 260 0.63 25.00 -27.67
N PHE A 261 1.53 24.04 -27.54
CA PHE A 261 2.76 24.16 -26.76
C PHE A 261 3.78 24.91 -27.58
N VAL A 262 4.17 26.09 -27.12
CA VAL A 262 5.15 26.95 -27.79
C VAL A 262 6.37 27.10 -26.88
N ASP A 263 7.55 26.81 -27.40
CA ASP A 263 8.79 27.00 -26.66
C ASP A 263 9.04 28.49 -26.41
N TYR A 264 9.33 28.84 -25.16
CA TYR A 264 9.46 30.23 -24.74
C TYR A 264 10.68 30.92 -25.39
N GLY A 265 11.79 30.22 -25.57
CA GLY A 265 13.01 30.81 -26.11
C GLY A 265 12.93 31.04 -27.62
N THR A 266 12.58 29.99 -28.35
CA THR A 266 12.56 29.95 -29.82
C THR A 266 11.26 30.46 -30.43
N LYS A 267 10.19 30.56 -29.64
CA LYS A 267 8.82 30.88 -30.07
C LYS A 267 8.25 29.88 -31.09
N GLN A 268 8.84 28.69 -31.20
CA GLN A 268 8.38 27.64 -32.12
C GLN A 268 7.30 26.77 -31.49
N LEU A 269 6.38 26.28 -32.33
CA LEU A 269 5.42 25.25 -31.93
C LEU A 269 6.16 23.93 -31.71
N VAL A 270 6.07 23.38 -30.50
CA VAL A 270 6.73 22.13 -30.11
C VAL A 270 5.75 20.98 -29.84
N GLY A 271 4.44 21.28 -29.83
CA GLY A 271 3.40 20.27 -29.79
C GLY A 271 2.01 20.86 -29.71
N THR A 272 1.00 20.01 -29.85
CA THR A 272 -0.41 20.39 -29.71
C THR A 272 -1.17 19.27 -29.01
N THR A 273 -2.08 19.65 -28.12
CA THR A 273 -3.08 18.73 -27.56
C THR A 273 -4.47 19.33 -27.70
N ILE A 274 -5.50 18.48 -27.69
CA ILE A 274 -6.89 18.91 -27.71
C ILE A 274 -7.55 18.42 -26.44
N VAL A 275 -7.92 19.35 -25.57
CA VAL A 275 -8.62 19.06 -24.31
C VAL A 275 -10.11 18.87 -24.61
N PRO A 276 -10.70 17.71 -24.29
CA PRO A 276 -12.13 17.48 -24.45
C PRO A 276 -12.95 18.27 -23.42
N PHE A 277 -14.21 18.53 -23.78
CA PHE A 277 -15.24 18.92 -22.82
C PHE A 277 -15.98 17.69 -22.32
N GLY A 278 -16.33 17.70 -21.03
CA GLY A 278 -17.33 16.78 -20.48
C GLY A 278 -18.71 17.07 -21.05
N THR A 279 -19.60 16.07 -21.05
CA THR A 279 -20.97 16.23 -21.54
C THR A 279 -21.70 17.33 -20.77
N GLY A 280 -22.29 18.29 -21.47
CA GLY A 280 -23.03 19.39 -20.86
C GLY A 280 -22.18 20.54 -20.32
N ILE A 281 -20.85 20.44 -20.42
CA ILE A 281 -19.92 21.52 -20.06
C ILE A 281 -19.72 22.44 -21.26
N THR A 282 -19.97 23.74 -21.07
CA THR A 282 -19.86 24.77 -22.12
C THR A 282 -18.65 25.68 -21.96
N GLN A 283 -18.02 25.67 -20.78
CA GLN A 283 -16.86 26.46 -20.44
C GLN A 283 -15.95 25.69 -19.47
N MET A 284 -14.62 25.84 -19.62
CA MET A 284 -13.62 25.20 -18.78
C MET A 284 -12.56 26.21 -18.32
N ASN A 285 -12.16 26.12 -17.05
CA ASN A 285 -11.05 26.88 -16.50
C ASN A 285 -9.75 26.06 -16.51
N LEU A 286 -9.02 26.15 -17.62
CA LEU A 286 -7.78 25.42 -17.84
C LEU A 286 -6.64 25.87 -16.90
N LEU A 287 -6.73 27.03 -16.26
CA LEU A 287 -5.74 27.44 -15.26
C LEU A 287 -5.74 26.53 -14.02
N THR A 288 -6.87 25.87 -13.74
CA THR A 288 -7.00 25.00 -12.56
C THR A 288 -7.04 23.51 -12.90
N THR A 289 -7.25 23.18 -14.18
CA THR A 289 -7.60 21.82 -14.61
C THR A 289 -6.62 21.26 -15.64
N PHE A 290 -5.84 22.11 -16.30
CA PHE A 290 -4.81 21.70 -17.25
C PHE A 290 -3.54 21.27 -16.52
N ASN A 291 -3.59 20.05 -15.99
CA ASN A 291 -2.53 19.48 -15.17
C ASN A 291 -1.50 18.74 -16.05
N TYR A 292 -0.73 19.52 -16.83
CA TYR A 292 0.50 19.14 -17.55
C TYR A 292 0.43 17.92 -18.50
N GLN A 293 -0.75 17.42 -18.82
CA GLN A 293 -0.94 16.29 -19.72
C GLN A 293 -0.46 16.68 -21.12
N ALA A 294 0.26 15.77 -21.77
CA ALA A 294 0.81 15.92 -23.13
C ALA A 294 1.84 17.05 -23.35
N ILE A 295 2.52 17.54 -22.29
CA ILE A 295 3.72 18.35 -22.50
C ILE A 295 4.71 17.54 -23.35
N PRO A 296 5.22 18.11 -24.46
CA PRO A 296 6.17 17.43 -25.32
C PRO A 296 7.41 16.96 -24.53
N ALA A 297 7.86 15.75 -24.81
CA ALA A 297 9.06 15.19 -24.17
C ALA A 297 10.27 16.12 -24.39
N GLY A 298 11.08 16.32 -23.35
CA GLY A 298 12.23 17.24 -23.37
C GLY A 298 11.87 18.69 -23.08
N THR A 299 10.61 18.98 -22.74
CA THR A 299 10.18 20.31 -22.29
C THR A 299 9.58 20.26 -20.88
N VAL A 300 9.72 21.36 -20.15
CA VAL A 300 9.13 21.58 -18.83
C VAL A 300 8.01 22.61 -18.89
N SER A 301 7.00 22.42 -18.03
CA SER A 301 5.91 23.38 -17.85
C SER A 301 6.35 24.69 -17.22
N ASP A 302 5.46 25.69 -17.30
CA ASP A 302 5.53 26.93 -16.53
C ASP A 302 6.84 27.73 -16.73
N TYR A 303 7.49 27.61 -17.89
CA TYR A 303 8.72 28.35 -18.20
C TYR A 303 8.47 29.82 -18.55
N ALA A 304 7.22 30.24 -18.67
CA ALA A 304 6.91 31.61 -19.02
C ALA A 304 7.51 32.57 -17.99
N LYS A 305 8.06 33.69 -18.46
CA LYS A 305 8.28 34.89 -17.64
C LYS A 305 7.44 35.99 -18.26
N ASP A 306 6.56 36.61 -17.47
CA ASP A 306 5.87 37.87 -17.75
C ASP A 306 6.90 38.95 -18.14
N ALA A 307 6.44 40.03 -18.76
CA ALA A 307 7.31 41.11 -19.26
C ALA A 307 8.17 41.77 -18.16
N ASP A 308 7.80 41.59 -16.89
CA ASP A 308 8.52 42.03 -15.69
C ASP A 308 9.51 40.99 -15.14
N GLY A 309 9.62 39.82 -15.78
CA GLY A 309 10.47 38.71 -15.36
C GLY A 309 9.83 37.74 -14.36
N SER A 310 8.57 37.95 -13.94
CA SER A 310 7.85 37.04 -13.04
C SER A 310 7.32 35.82 -13.78
N VAL A 311 7.27 34.64 -13.17
CA VAL A 311 6.74 33.45 -13.84
C VAL A 311 5.20 33.53 -13.83
N PRO A 312 4.49 33.63 -14.98
CA PRO A 312 3.04 33.58 -14.94
C PRO A 312 2.68 32.19 -14.48
N THR A 313 2.06 32.16 -13.31
CA THR A 313 1.43 30.98 -12.76
C THR A 313 0.59 30.30 -13.84
N ASN A 314 1.04 29.12 -14.28
CA ASN A 314 0.34 28.14 -15.11
C ASN A 314 0.53 28.25 -16.65
N GLY A 315 1.58 28.91 -17.15
CA GLY A 315 2.11 28.74 -18.53
C GLY A 315 1.26 29.25 -19.71
N PHE A 316 -0.03 29.54 -19.54
CA PHE A 316 -0.89 30.07 -20.60
C PHE A 316 -0.60 31.55 -20.89
N LEU A 317 -0.43 31.88 -22.18
CA LEU A 317 -0.15 33.25 -22.63
C LEU A 317 -1.34 34.20 -22.40
N ASP A 318 -2.56 33.72 -22.64
CA ASP A 318 -3.80 34.46 -22.33
C ASP A 318 -4.56 33.74 -21.21
N ARG A 319 -4.41 34.25 -19.99
CA ARG A 319 -5.04 33.69 -18.79
C ARG A 319 -6.54 33.90 -18.76
N THR A 320 -7.03 35.00 -19.34
CA THR A 320 -8.46 35.29 -19.39
C THR A 320 -9.15 34.32 -20.34
N ALA A 321 -8.57 34.09 -21.52
CA ALA A 321 -9.05 33.07 -22.45
C ALA A 321 -8.94 31.66 -21.86
N ALA A 322 -7.82 31.33 -21.19
CA ALA A 322 -7.62 30.00 -20.59
C ALA A 322 -8.59 29.71 -19.42
N SER A 323 -8.96 30.72 -18.63
CA SER A 323 -9.93 30.57 -17.54
C SER A 323 -11.38 30.48 -18.02
N ASN A 324 -11.66 30.89 -19.26
CA ASN A 324 -12.98 30.98 -19.86
C ASN A 324 -13.10 30.18 -21.16
N ALA A 325 -12.26 29.16 -21.36
CA ALA A 325 -12.13 28.47 -22.63
C ALA A 325 -13.45 27.77 -23.00
N THR A 326 -13.84 27.84 -24.26
CA THR A 326 -15.06 27.25 -24.83
C THR A 326 -14.71 26.27 -25.96
N PRO A 327 -15.63 25.38 -26.38
CA PRO A 327 -15.39 24.50 -27.52
C PRO A 327 -14.96 25.28 -28.78
N GLY A 328 -13.89 24.83 -29.44
CA GLY A 328 -13.30 25.52 -30.59
C GLY A 328 -12.19 26.52 -30.23
N SER A 329 -12.01 26.84 -28.95
CA SER A 329 -10.94 27.75 -28.50
C SER A 329 -9.56 27.22 -28.88
N THR A 330 -8.65 28.15 -29.21
CA THR A 330 -7.23 27.86 -29.43
C THR A 330 -6.41 28.70 -28.45
N LEU A 331 -5.56 28.05 -27.67
CA LEU A 331 -4.74 28.66 -26.64
C LEU A 331 -3.26 28.35 -26.87
N ILE A 332 -2.40 29.24 -26.39
CA ILE A 332 -0.95 29.04 -26.36
C ILE A 332 -0.53 28.78 -24.93
N TYR A 333 0.16 27.66 -24.72
CA TYR A 333 0.82 27.31 -23.46
C TYR A 333 2.33 27.31 -23.69
N GLN A 334 3.05 28.13 -22.92
CA GLN A 334 4.48 28.28 -23.03
C GLN A 334 5.22 27.21 -22.22
N VAL A 335 6.14 26.52 -22.88
CA VAL A 335 7.05 25.53 -22.28
C VAL A 335 8.51 25.99 -22.46
N GLY A 336 9.44 25.34 -21.79
CA GLY A 336 10.88 25.59 -22.00
C GLY A 336 11.68 24.29 -22.01
N ALA A 337 12.95 24.38 -22.35
CA ALA A 337 13.86 23.23 -22.29
C ALA A 337 14.04 22.74 -20.85
N ASP A 338 14.04 21.42 -20.66
CA ASP A 338 14.44 20.79 -19.41
C ASP A 338 15.94 21.03 -19.20
N SER A 339 16.30 22.02 -18.37
CA SER A 339 17.70 22.23 -17.98
C SER A 339 18.02 21.27 -16.84
N GLU A 340 18.67 20.14 -17.15
CA GLU A 340 19.35 19.31 -16.15
C GLU A 340 20.37 20.11 -15.33
#